data_AF-A0A9E7EVM7-F1
#
_entry.id   AF-A0A9E7EVM7-F1
#
_cell.length_a   1.000
_cell.length_b   1.000
_cell.length_c   1.000
_cell.angle_alpha   90.00
_cell.angle_beta   90.00
_cell.angle_gamma   90.00
#
_symmetry.space_group_name_H-M   'P 1'
#
loop_
_entity.id
_entity.type
_entity.pdbx_description
1 polymer ?
#
loop_
_entity_poly.entity_id
_entity_poly.type
_entity_poly.pdbx_seq_one_letter_code
_entity_poly.pdbx_strand_id
1 'polypeptide(L)'
;MARNAALDVFTVEPPPKDDKLVMHENATVTLHLGASTVEAQEGIAIVIAEAVGGAFKGELATTAVNAPMIPAEVLYELAPYVILAEKLGRLAVQLVAGGSGIKGVKVVYKSARDPNDLDTRILRSMITKGMIEPISSMFVNIVNADYTAKQRGLCISE
;
A
#
# COMPACT_ATOMS: atom_id res chain seq x y z
N MET A 1 35.24 -20.41 26.90
CA MET A 1 34.24 -19.74 26.04
C MET A 1 34.26 -18.26 26.36
N ALA A 2 34.65 -17.40 25.42
CA ALA A 2 34.55 -15.96 25.61
C ALA A 2 33.07 -15.53 25.59
N ARG A 3 32.62 -14.80 26.61
CA ARG A 3 31.23 -14.34 26.77
C ARG A 3 31.11 -12.88 26.33
N ASN A 4 31.07 -12.64 25.02
CA ASN A 4 30.94 -11.30 24.44
C ASN A 4 29.64 -11.18 23.64
N ALA A 5 29.11 -9.96 23.53
CA ALA A 5 27.93 -9.63 22.75
C ALA A 5 28.20 -8.41 21.83
N ALA A 6 27.55 -8.37 20.67
CA ALA A 6 27.58 -7.22 19.77
C ALA A 6 26.15 -6.76 19.49
N LEU A 7 25.88 -5.45 19.66
CA LEU A 7 24.55 -4.85 19.49
C LEU A 7 24.63 -3.65 18.56
N ASP A 8 23.73 -3.57 17.60
CA ASP A 8 23.59 -2.40 16.69
C ASP A 8 22.30 -1.60 16.94
N VAL A 9 21.32 -2.19 17.64
CA VAL A 9 19.99 -1.61 17.84
C VAL A 9 19.56 -1.71 19.31
N PHE A 10 18.75 -0.75 19.75
CA PHE A 10 18.22 -0.67 21.11
C PHE A 10 16.70 -0.54 21.10
N THR A 11 16.06 -0.95 22.20
CA THR A 11 14.59 -0.80 22.35
C THR A 11 14.15 0.67 22.41
N VAL A 12 15.02 1.55 22.90
CA VAL A 12 14.86 2.99 22.90
C VAL A 12 16.11 3.61 22.28
N GLU A 13 15.93 4.37 21.21
CA GLU A 13 17.02 5.03 20.48
C GLU A 13 16.82 6.56 20.51
N PRO A 14 17.82 7.36 20.93
CA PRO A 14 19.14 6.92 21.43
C PRO A 14 19.07 6.28 22.83
N PRO A 15 19.95 5.31 23.15
CA PRO A 15 20.00 4.72 24.48
C PRO A 15 20.36 5.77 25.55
N PRO A 16 19.89 5.60 26.81
CA PRO A 16 20.27 6.48 27.91
C PRO A 16 21.80 6.55 28.09
N LYS A 17 22.30 7.70 28.56
CA LYS A 17 23.75 7.89 28.76
C LYS A 17 24.36 6.92 29.77
N ASP A 18 23.57 6.40 30.70
CA ASP A 18 23.95 5.46 31.75
C ASP A 18 23.50 4.02 31.45
N ASP A 19 23.19 3.72 30.18
CA ASP A 19 22.78 2.39 29.78
C ASP A 19 23.89 1.36 30.09
N LYS A 20 23.53 0.38 30.92
CA LYS A 20 24.47 -0.64 31.43
C LYS A 20 25.01 -1.54 30.35
N LEU A 21 24.27 -1.77 29.26
CA LEU A 21 24.73 -2.58 28.13
C LEU A 21 25.73 -1.80 27.30
N VAL A 22 25.51 -0.48 27.10
CA VAL A 22 26.45 0.40 26.41
C VAL A 22 27.79 0.50 27.15
N MET A 23 27.76 0.53 28.49
CA MET A 23 28.97 0.59 29.31
C MET A 23 29.63 -0.76 29.61
N HIS A 24 29.03 -1.88 29.18
CA HIS A 24 29.51 -3.20 29.58
C HIS A 24 30.79 -3.59 28.81
N GLU A 25 31.85 -3.97 29.52
CA GLU A 25 33.17 -4.26 28.92
C GLU A 25 33.16 -5.39 27.87
N ASN A 26 32.26 -6.36 28.03
CA ASN A 26 32.08 -7.46 27.07
C ASN A 26 31.04 -7.18 25.97
N ALA A 27 30.53 -5.94 25.87
CA ALA A 27 29.55 -5.54 24.86
C ALA A 27 30.17 -4.57 23.85
N THR A 28 30.21 -4.97 22.59
CA THR A 28 30.54 -4.06 21.48
C THR A 28 29.25 -3.46 20.96
N VAL A 29 29.15 -2.13 20.96
CA VAL A 29 27.94 -1.43 20.51
C VAL A 29 28.22 -0.56 19.30
N THR A 30 27.34 -0.64 18.31
CA THR A 30 27.27 0.29 17.17
C THR A 30 25.92 1.02 17.18
N LEU A 31 25.87 2.22 16.60
CA LEU A 31 24.70 3.10 16.63
C LEU A 31 23.88 2.96 15.34
N HIS A 32 23.07 1.90 15.22
CA HIS A 32 22.18 1.64 14.10
C HIS A 32 22.89 1.82 12.73
N LEU A 33 24.11 1.29 12.63
CA LEU A 33 24.97 1.50 11.48
C LEU A 33 24.79 0.43 10.40
N GLY A 34 24.00 -0.61 10.64
CA GLY A 34 23.82 -1.72 9.70
C GLY A 34 23.41 -1.31 8.28
N ALA A 35 22.66 -0.22 8.13
CA ALA A 35 22.26 0.35 6.84
C ALA A 35 22.96 1.69 6.50
N SER A 36 23.95 2.11 7.29
CA SER A 36 24.65 3.40 7.14
C SER A 36 25.85 3.32 6.19
N THR A 37 25.77 2.47 5.17
CA THR A 37 26.79 2.38 4.10
C THR A 37 26.33 3.14 2.85
N VAL A 38 27.29 3.61 2.05
CA VAL A 38 26.98 4.34 0.80
C VAL A 38 26.17 3.44 -0.14
N GLU A 39 26.54 2.17 -0.24
CA GLU A 39 25.90 1.19 -1.11
C GLU A 39 24.46 0.89 -0.68
N ALA A 40 24.19 0.80 0.63
CA ALA A 40 22.84 0.58 1.14
C ALA A 40 21.94 1.81 0.89
N GLN A 41 22.49 3.01 1.08
CA GLN A 41 21.77 4.27 0.83
C GLN A 41 21.52 4.51 -0.67
N GLU A 42 22.47 4.14 -1.54
CA GLU A 42 22.29 4.21 -2.99
C GLU A 42 21.23 3.21 -3.47
N GLY A 43 21.28 1.97 -2.97
CA GLY A 43 20.28 0.94 -3.28
C GLY A 43 18.87 1.34 -2.87
N ILE A 44 18.68 1.87 -1.65
CA ILE A 44 17.37 2.32 -1.19
C ILE A 44 16.88 3.54 -1.99
N ALA A 45 17.79 4.44 -2.39
CA ALA A 45 17.45 5.62 -3.18
C ALA A 45 16.88 5.25 -4.56
N ILE A 46 17.47 4.25 -5.23
CA ILE A 46 16.98 3.74 -6.52
C ILE A 46 15.56 3.16 -6.35
N VAL A 47 15.36 2.29 -5.35
CA VAL A 47 14.05 1.67 -5.07
C VAL A 47 12.98 2.72 -4.81
N ILE A 48 13.30 3.77 -4.04
CA ILE A 48 12.38 4.87 -3.77
C ILE A 48 12.10 5.67 -5.05
N ALA A 49 13.12 5.98 -5.86
CA ALA A 49 12.95 6.73 -7.10
C ALA A 49 12.04 5.98 -8.10
N GLU A 50 12.23 4.66 -8.23
CA GLU A 50 11.37 3.80 -9.04
C GLU A 50 9.94 3.75 -8.50
N ALA A 51 9.77 3.58 -7.19
CA ALA A 51 8.45 3.56 -6.55
C ALA A 51 7.70 4.88 -6.74
N VAL A 52 8.38 6.02 -6.60
CA VAL A 52 7.80 7.35 -6.85
C VAL A 52 7.44 7.52 -8.33
N GLY A 53 8.34 7.10 -9.23
CA GLY A 53 8.09 7.13 -10.68
C GLY A 53 6.87 6.29 -11.09
N GLY A 54 6.75 5.07 -10.57
CA GLY A 54 5.59 4.20 -10.77
C GLY A 54 4.31 4.80 -10.18
N ALA A 55 4.38 5.38 -8.98
CA ALA A 55 3.24 6.04 -8.34
C ALA A 55 2.66 7.19 -9.19
N PHE A 56 3.51 8.03 -9.81
CA PHE A 56 3.04 9.10 -10.71
C PHE A 56 2.38 8.57 -11.99
N LYS A 57 2.73 7.36 -12.42
CA LYS A 57 2.09 6.67 -13.55
C LYS A 57 0.82 5.91 -13.14
N GLY A 58 0.48 5.90 -11.86
CA GLY A 58 -0.65 5.13 -11.32
C GLY A 58 -0.36 3.63 -11.21
N GLU A 59 0.91 3.23 -11.25
CA GLU A 59 1.34 1.84 -11.03
C GLU A 59 1.26 1.49 -9.53
N LEU A 60 1.17 0.19 -9.25
CA LEU A 60 1.13 -0.30 -7.88
C LEU A 60 2.55 -0.37 -7.32
N ALA A 61 2.86 0.50 -6.36
CA ALA A 61 4.14 0.42 -5.66
C ALA A 61 4.14 -0.81 -4.75
N THR A 62 5.05 -1.75 -5.01
CA THR A 62 5.27 -2.95 -4.18
C THR A 62 5.76 -2.60 -2.76
N THR A 63 6.26 -1.38 -2.56
CA THR A 63 6.73 -0.83 -1.29
C THR A 63 5.68 -0.01 -0.54
N ALA A 64 4.45 0.10 -1.06
CA ALA A 64 3.40 0.90 -0.43
C ALA A 64 2.95 0.26 0.90
N VAL A 65 3.35 0.88 2.02
CA VAL A 65 3.02 0.43 3.38
C VAL A 65 1.54 0.62 3.75
N ASN A 66 0.83 1.47 3.01
CA ASN A 66 -0.57 1.82 3.23
C ASN A 66 -1.51 1.23 2.17
N ALA A 67 -0.99 0.44 1.23
CA ALA A 67 -1.79 -0.30 0.26
C ALA A 67 -2.07 -1.72 0.76
N PRO A 68 -3.13 -2.40 0.27
CA PRO A 68 -3.33 -3.81 0.53
C PRO A 68 -2.08 -4.61 0.12
N MET A 69 -1.52 -5.38 1.06
CA MET A 69 -0.42 -6.29 0.75
C MET A 69 -0.99 -7.50 0.01
N ILE A 70 -0.81 -7.52 -1.30
CA ILE A 70 -1.29 -8.58 -2.19
C ILE A 70 -0.10 -9.43 -2.62
N PRO A 71 -0.12 -10.76 -2.44
CA PRO A 71 0.94 -11.63 -2.94
C PRO A 71 1.18 -11.41 -4.43
N ALA A 72 2.44 -11.40 -4.88
CA ALA A 72 2.79 -11.09 -6.26
C ALA A 72 2.07 -11.99 -7.30
N GLU A 73 1.87 -13.27 -6.97
CA GLU A 73 1.12 -14.23 -7.80
C GLU A 73 -0.34 -13.81 -7.98
N VAL A 74 -1.01 -13.43 -6.88
CA VAL A 74 -2.39 -12.93 -6.89
C VAL A 74 -2.44 -11.62 -7.68
N LEU A 75 -1.47 -10.73 -7.50
CA LEU A 75 -1.43 -9.47 -8.23
C LEU A 75 -1.26 -9.68 -9.73
N TYR A 76 -0.41 -10.61 -10.15
CA TYR A 76 -0.22 -10.95 -11.56
C TYR A 76 -1.52 -11.46 -12.20
N GLU A 77 -2.26 -12.32 -11.50
CA GLU A 77 -3.56 -12.81 -11.97
C GLU A 77 -4.64 -11.72 -11.97
N LEU A 78 -4.62 -10.82 -10.99
CA LEU A 78 -5.55 -9.70 -10.90
C LEU A 78 -5.24 -8.56 -11.87
N ALA A 79 -4.00 -8.45 -12.35
CA ALA A 79 -3.53 -7.33 -13.18
C ALA A 79 -4.42 -7.03 -14.41
N PRO A 80 -4.91 -8.02 -15.18
CA PRO A 80 -5.82 -7.76 -16.30
C PRO A 80 -7.16 -7.15 -15.83
N TYR A 81 -7.60 -7.50 -14.63
CA TYR A 81 -8.86 -7.04 -14.05
C TYR A 81 -8.75 -5.67 -13.37
N VAL A 82 -7.55 -5.23 -12.95
CA VAL A 82 -7.33 -3.90 -12.36
C VAL A 82 -7.79 -2.78 -13.30
N ILE A 83 -7.38 -2.84 -14.57
CA ILE A 83 -7.75 -1.84 -15.58
C ILE A 83 -9.24 -1.98 -15.94
N LEU A 84 -9.74 -3.22 -16.02
CA LEU A 84 -11.16 -3.48 -16.30
C LEU A 84 -12.05 -2.92 -15.20
N ALA A 85 -11.70 -3.16 -13.94
CA ALA A 85 -12.39 -2.67 -12.75
C ALA A 85 -12.53 -1.14 -12.77
N GLU A 86 -11.44 -0.42 -13.07
CA GLU A 86 -11.48 1.04 -13.20
C GLU A 86 -12.43 1.48 -14.32
N LYS A 87 -12.34 0.85 -15.50
CA LYS A 87 -13.19 1.17 -16.65
C LYS A 87 -14.67 0.89 -16.38
N LEU A 88 -14.98 -0.21 -15.69
CA LEU A 88 -16.35 -0.55 -15.29
C LEU A 88 -16.91 0.49 -14.30
N GLY A 89 -16.10 0.94 -13.34
CA GLY A 89 -16.49 2.04 -12.44
C GLY A 89 -16.83 3.33 -13.21
N ARG A 90 -15.97 3.73 -14.15
CA ARG A 90 -16.21 4.90 -15.01
C ARG A 90 -17.48 4.75 -15.84
N LEU A 91 -17.66 3.57 -16.45
CA LEU A 91 -18.83 3.27 -17.28
C LEU A 91 -20.12 3.31 -16.44
N ALA A 92 -20.12 2.73 -15.24
CA ALA A 92 -21.29 2.72 -14.36
C ALA A 92 -21.78 4.13 -14.05
N VAL A 93 -20.87 5.08 -13.79
CA VAL A 93 -21.24 6.48 -13.53
C VAL A 93 -21.83 7.16 -14.76
N GLN A 94 -21.34 6.86 -15.95
CA GLN A 94 -21.87 7.43 -17.19
C GLN A 94 -23.25 6.86 -17.57
N LEU A 95 -23.50 5.59 -17.26
CA LEU A 95 -24.77 4.91 -17.56
C LEU A 95 -25.91 5.31 -16.62
N VAL A 96 -25.59 5.70 -15.38
CA VAL A 96 -26.61 6.16 -14.43
C VAL A 96 -27.02 7.58 -14.79
N ALA A 97 -28.07 7.70 -15.60
CA ALA A 97 -28.71 8.95 -15.95
C ALA A 97 -29.64 9.46 -14.83
N GLY A 98 -29.65 10.78 -14.61
CA GLY A 98 -30.53 11.45 -13.64
C GLY A 98 -29.73 12.02 -12.47
N GLY A 99 -29.79 13.34 -12.30
CA GLY A 99 -28.96 14.14 -11.36
C GLY A 99 -29.11 13.85 -9.87
N SER A 100 -29.71 12.72 -9.49
CA SER A 100 -29.88 12.25 -8.10
C SER A 100 -28.61 11.61 -7.52
N GLY A 101 -27.62 11.27 -8.36
CA GLY A 101 -26.38 10.61 -7.97
C GLY A 101 -26.54 9.13 -7.60
N ILE A 102 -25.41 8.42 -7.53
CA ILE A 102 -25.36 7.01 -7.11
C ILE A 102 -25.26 6.95 -5.58
N LYS A 103 -26.20 6.26 -4.93
CA LYS A 103 -26.18 6.05 -3.47
C LYS A 103 -25.58 4.71 -3.04
N GLY A 104 -25.67 3.69 -3.90
CA GLY A 104 -25.27 2.34 -3.57
C GLY A 104 -24.72 1.60 -4.78
N VAL A 105 -23.69 0.79 -4.55
CA VAL A 105 -23.03 -0.05 -5.55
C VAL A 105 -22.87 -1.44 -4.98
N LYS A 106 -23.31 -2.44 -5.74
CA LYS A 106 -23.04 -3.84 -5.45
C LYS A 106 -22.01 -4.35 -6.46
N VAL A 107 -20.87 -4.78 -5.96
CA VAL A 107 -19.84 -5.46 -6.74
C VAL A 107 -20.03 -6.96 -6.54
N VAL A 108 -19.86 -7.75 -7.60
CA VAL A 108 -19.94 -9.21 -7.52
C VAL A 108 -18.71 -9.78 -8.21
N TYR A 109 -17.90 -10.53 -7.47
CA TYR A 109 -16.74 -11.23 -7.99
C TYR A 109 -17.11 -12.67 -8.33
N LYS A 110 -16.68 -13.16 -9.49
CA LYS A 110 -16.82 -14.56 -9.88
C LYS A 110 -15.46 -15.07 -10.32
N SER A 111 -14.97 -16.09 -9.64
CA SER A 111 -13.71 -16.78 -9.94
C SER A 111 -13.88 -18.29 -9.76
N ALA A 112 -13.01 -19.06 -10.40
CA ALA A 112 -12.88 -20.49 -10.15
C ALA A 112 -12.08 -20.81 -8.87
N ARG A 113 -11.43 -19.80 -8.28
CA ARG A 113 -10.69 -19.92 -7.01
C ARG A 113 -11.61 -19.85 -5.79
N ASP A 114 -11.09 -20.33 -4.66
CA ASP A 114 -11.72 -20.09 -3.36
C ASP A 114 -11.77 -18.57 -3.09
N PRO A 115 -12.90 -18.02 -2.61
CA PRO A 115 -13.01 -16.60 -2.28
C PRO A 115 -11.97 -16.09 -1.28
N ASN A 116 -11.45 -16.97 -0.39
CA ASN A 116 -10.43 -16.59 0.59
C ASN A 116 -9.02 -16.47 -0.01
N ASP A 117 -8.80 -17.07 -1.19
CA ASP A 117 -7.50 -17.04 -1.89
C ASP A 117 -7.37 -15.83 -2.82
N LEU A 118 -8.42 -15.02 -2.96
CA LEU A 118 -8.45 -13.88 -3.86
C LEU A 118 -8.65 -12.58 -3.08
N ASP A 119 -7.59 -11.79 -2.94
CA ASP A 119 -7.68 -10.46 -2.35
C ASP A 119 -8.29 -9.46 -3.34
N THR A 120 -9.62 -9.30 -3.29
CA THR A 120 -10.37 -8.41 -4.19
C THR A 120 -10.30 -6.94 -3.79
N ARG A 121 -9.62 -6.57 -2.70
CA ARG A 121 -9.54 -5.18 -2.22
C ARG A 121 -9.01 -4.23 -3.28
N ILE A 122 -8.06 -4.69 -4.09
CA ILE A 122 -7.55 -3.88 -5.20
C ILE A 122 -8.62 -3.62 -6.26
N LEU A 123 -9.42 -4.63 -6.62
CA LEU A 123 -10.47 -4.47 -7.61
C LEU A 123 -11.56 -3.53 -7.10
N ARG A 124 -11.95 -3.67 -5.83
CA ARG A 124 -12.84 -2.74 -5.12
C ARG A 124 -12.34 -1.31 -5.21
N SER A 125 -11.08 -1.09 -4.85
CA SER A 125 -10.45 0.23 -4.89
C SER A 125 -10.41 0.80 -6.31
N MET A 126 -10.15 -0.03 -7.34
CA MET A 126 -10.13 0.42 -8.73
C MET A 126 -11.53 0.76 -9.26
N ILE A 127 -12.55 -0.03 -8.94
CA ILE A 127 -13.96 0.30 -9.26
C ILE A 127 -14.30 1.64 -8.62
N THR A 128 -14.02 1.77 -7.34
CA THR A 128 -14.30 2.99 -6.56
C THR A 128 -13.58 4.20 -7.13
N LYS A 129 -12.29 4.07 -7.46
CA LYS A 129 -11.51 5.10 -8.15
C LYS A 129 -12.19 5.50 -9.46
N GLY A 130 -12.53 4.53 -10.32
CA GLY A 130 -13.19 4.79 -11.60
C GLY A 130 -14.52 5.54 -11.46
N MET A 131 -15.26 5.27 -10.39
CA MET A 131 -16.53 5.96 -10.11
C MET A 131 -16.34 7.37 -9.56
N ILE A 132 -15.38 7.55 -8.65
CA ILE A 132 -15.26 8.76 -7.84
C ILE A 132 -14.35 9.79 -8.51
N GLU A 133 -13.28 9.37 -9.19
CA GLU A 133 -12.27 10.26 -9.79
C GLU A 133 -12.86 11.25 -10.81
N PRO A 134 -13.77 10.87 -11.75
CA PRO A 134 -14.34 11.82 -12.72
C PRO A 134 -15.13 12.97 -12.10
N ILE A 135 -15.62 12.79 -10.87
CA ILE A 135 -16.44 13.76 -10.13
C ILE A 135 -15.69 14.33 -8.91
N SER A 136 -14.38 14.09 -8.84
CA SER A 136 -13.53 14.52 -7.73
C SER A 136 -12.56 15.61 -8.14
N SER A 137 -12.43 16.64 -7.31
CA SER A 137 -11.30 17.58 -7.38
C SER A 137 -10.02 17.03 -6.74
N MET A 138 -10.13 15.96 -5.96
CA MET A 138 -9.00 15.26 -5.34
C MET A 138 -8.55 14.08 -6.18
N PHE A 139 -7.24 13.85 -6.25
CA PHE A 139 -6.66 12.65 -6.84
C PHE A 139 -7.07 11.40 -6.04
N VAL A 140 -7.66 10.42 -6.72
CA VAL A 140 -8.15 9.19 -6.10
C VAL A 140 -7.19 8.04 -6.44
N ASN A 141 -6.76 7.31 -5.42
CA ASN A 141 -5.84 6.18 -5.54
C ASN A 141 -6.38 4.98 -4.73
N ILE A 142 -5.65 3.86 -4.79
CA ILE A 142 -6.07 2.61 -4.16
C ILE A 142 -6.21 2.67 -2.63
N VAL A 143 -5.59 3.66 -1.97
CA VAL A 143 -5.60 3.84 -0.52
C VAL A 143 -6.77 4.72 -0.09
N ASN A 144 -6.98 5.83 -0.80
CA ASN A 144 -7.98 6.83 -0.41
C ASN A 144 -9.35 6.63 -1.09
N ALA A 145 -9.50 5.67 -2.00
CA ALA A 145 -10.73 5.45 -2.76
C ALA A 145 -11.95 5.21 -1.85
N ASP A 146 -11.87 4.26 -0.92
CA ASP A 146 -12.98 3.94 0.00
C ASP A 146 -13.33 5.12 0.91
N TYR A 147 -12.32 5.83 1.40
CA TYR A 147 -12.51 7.02 2.24
C TYR A 147 -13.24 8.13 1.47
N THR A 148 -12.80 8.39 0.23
CA THR A 148 -13.38 9.43 -0.63
C THR A 148 -14.82 9.06 -1.04
N ALA A 149 -15.10 7.78 -1.27
CA ALA A 149 -16.45 7.28 -1.53
C ALA A 149 -17.40 7.50 -0.35
N LYS A 150 -16.95 7.16 0.88
CA LYS A 150 -17.74 7.38 2.10
C LYS A 150 -18.04 8.85 2.35
N GLN A 151 -17.09 9.75 2.11
CA GLN A 151 -17.32 11.20 2.24
C GLN A 151 -18.41 11.72 1.30
N ARG A 152 -18.64 11.04 0.16
CA ARG A 152 -19.70 11.37 -0.80
C ARG A 152 -21.00 10.60 -0.58
N GLY A 153 -21.10 9.83 0.52
CA GLY A 153 -22.29 9.05 0.83
C GLY A 153 -22.49 7.83 -0.10
N LEU A 154 -21.44 7.41 -0.81
CA LEU A 154 -21.49 6.20 -1.65
C LEU A 154 -21.29 4.96 -0.76
N CYS A 155 -22.29 4.08 -0.73
CA CYS A 155 -22.18 2.79 -0.08
C CYS A 155 -21.75 1.72 -1.09
N ILE A 156 -20.65 1.01 -0.82
CA ILE A 156 -20.15 -0.08 -1.66
C ILE A 156 -20.22 -1.38 -0.88
N SER A 157 -21.00 -2.32 -1.42
CA SER A 157 -21.17 -3.68 -0.92
C SER A 157 -20.60 -4.70 -1.90
N GLU A 158 -20.11 -5.83 -1.39
CA GLU A 158 -19.52 -6.94 -2.13
C GLU A 158 -20.26 -8.24 -1.81
#